data_AF-A0A951X3C0-F1
#
_entry.id   AF-A0A951X3C0-F1
#
_cell.length_a   1.000
_cell.length_b   1.000
_cell.length_c   1.000
_cell.angle_alpha   90.00
_cell.angle_beta   90.00
_cell.angle_gamma   90.00
#
_symmetry.space_group_name_H-M   'P 1'
#
loop_
_entity.id
_entity.type
_entity.pdbx_description
1 polymer ?
#
loop_
_entity_poly.entity_id
_entity_poly.type
_entity_poly.pdbx_seq_one_letter_code
_entity_poly.pdbx_strand_id
1 'polypeptide(L)'
;MFYMRLSRRVPALLTLLSVAVLVVAGCSARAGAGDTVAAYGDSSLVVDLPAITIDYDAEGNPSLGQMPLADLESLLTPAVLAQLTLTKDVIDTVTAANIQHIQISNAPSGLIILVNGERIPSLSWDDAKLANLAELVDAMGPAVPPVVKAVLPLITNVGAGVVVRFPVAQGADMIPMVVAGDTSAAAQAQAQAASFLDEIGYRPVIHIPVYYDADGDWTVQGMTDAEWQALTGVPFGALRLSAEIIQGAQDAGISQVTIRTDAEGIHVALNDKELPTLGWGEGELNHALTLALQSGMVGGGGLDAETLAPILDTLLPAIQSSDVTLNVHFPTE
;
A
#
# COMPACT_ATOMS: atom_id res chain seq x y z
N MET A 1 -55.30 36.98 -2.33
CA MET A 1 -53.83 36.96 -2.46
C MET A 1 -53.27 36.51 -1.11
N PHE A 2 -53.13 35.20 -0.90
CA PHE A 2 -52.63 34.62 0.36
C PHE A 2 -51.11 34.51 0.28
N TYR A 3 -50.39 35.39 0.98
CA TYR A 3 -48.94 35.26 1.16
C TYR A 3 -48.69 34.25 2.27
N MET A 4 -48.34 33.02 1.89
CA MET A 4 -47.94 31.97 2.82
C MET A 4 -46.57 32.36 3.41
N ARG A 5 -46.54 32.78 4.69
CA ARG A 5 -45.30 33.03 5.43
C ARG A 5 -44.60 31.69 5.63
N LEU A 6 -43.67 31.35 4.73
CA LEU A 6 -42.73 30.26 4.95
C LEU A 6 -41.97 30.57 6.25
N SER A 7 -42.13 29.69 7.25
CA SER A 7 -41.42 29.86 8.51
C SER A 7 -39.92 29.83 8.25
N ARG A 8 -39.13 30.67 8.96
CA ARG A 8 -37.65 30.73 8.85
C ARG A 8 -36.93 29.39 9.05
N ARG A 9 -37.65 28.36 9.54
CA ARG A 9 -37.13 27.00 9.72
C ARG A 9 -37.13 26.17 8.44
N VAL A 10 -38.05 26.43 7.49
CA VAL A 10 -38.15 25.70 6.22
C VAL A 10 -36.90 25.87 5.34
N PRO A 11 -36.34 27.09 5.12
CA PRO A 11 -35.11 27.22 4.34
C PRO A 11 -33.91 26.57 5.04
N ALA A 12 -33.78 26.67 6.36
CA ALA A 12 -32.69 26.02 7.11
C ALA A 12 -32.76 24.49 7.01
N LEU A 13 -33.97 23.91 7.09
CA LEU A 13 -34.17 22.47 6.93
C LEU A 13 -33.90 22.02 5.50
N LEU A 14 -34.28 22.82 4.49
CA LEU A 14 -33.93 22.57 3.11
C LEU A 14 -32.42 22.65 2.87
N THR A 15 -31.72 23.64 3.44
CA THR A 15 -30.25 23.72 3.32
C THR A 15 -29.58 22.53 3.98
N LEU A 16 -30.04 22.12 5.17
CA LEU A 16 -29.49 20.96 5.87
C LEU A 16 -29.77 19.65 5.11
N LEU A 17 -30.96 19.52 4.52
CA LEU A 17 -31.32 18.37 3.68
C LEU A 17 -30.49 18.35 2.38
N SER A 18 -30.28 19.50 1.74
CA SER A 18 -29.43 19.61 0.55
C SER A 18 -27.98 19.25 0.85
N VAL A 19 -27.43 19.70 1.98
CA VAL A 19 -26.09 19.32 2.43
C VAL A 19 -26.04 17.82 2.73
N ALA A 20 -27.04 17.26 3.40
CA ALA A 20 -27.11 15.82 3.65
C ALA A 20 -27.18 14.99 2.34
N VAL A 21 -27.97 15.42 1.36
CA VAL A 21 -28.07 14.76 0.05
C VAL A 21 -26.77 14.86 -0.75
N LEU A 22 -26.09 16.01 -0.72
CA LEU A 22 -24.76 16.17 -1.35
C LEU A 22 -23.69 15.31 -0.67
N VAL A 23 -23.73 15.19 0.65
CA VAL A 23 -22.82 14.32 1.41
C VAL A 23 -23.07 12.85 1.06
N VAL A 24 -24.31 12.41 0.85
CA VAL A 24 -24.62 11.01 0.48
C VAL A 24 -24.27 10.70 -0.98
N ALA A 25 -24.33 11.67 -1.90
CA ALA A 25 -24.12 11.42 -3.32
C ALA A 25 -22.63 11.25 -3.72
N GLY A 26 -21.70 11.82 -2.97
CA GLY A 26 -20.25 11.76 -3.25
C GLY A 26 -19.44 10.90 -2.28
N CYS A 27 -20.04 10.46 -1.17
CA CYS A 27 -19.36 9.69 -0.14
C CYS A 27 -19.81 8.23 -0.13
N SER A 28 -18.87 7.31 0.06
CA SER A 28 -19.14 5.88 0.21
C SER A 28 -18.59 5.35 1.53
N ALA A 29 -19.02 4.16 1.93
CA ALA A 29 -18.40 3.45 3.03
C ALA A 29 -16.93 3.21 2.69
N ARG A 30 -16.03 3.47 3.65
CA ARG A 30 -14.60 3.22 3.50
C ARG A 30 -14.21 1.90 4.17
N ALA A 31 -13.19 1.24 3.65
CA ALA A 31 -12.57 0.13 4.36
C ALA A 31 -11.95 0.65 5.68
N GLY A 32 -12.20 -0.06 6.79
CA GLY A 32 -11.79 0.38 8.14
C GLY A 32 -12.62 1.53 8.73
N ALA A 33 -13.81 1.81 8.19
CA ALA A 33 -14.73 2.77 8.79
C ALA A 33 -15.10 2.34 10.22
N GLY A 34 -14.92 3.24 11.19
CA GLY A 34 -15.15 3.00 12.61
C GLY A 34 -13.88 2.68 13.41
N ASP A 35 -12.78 2.24 12.76
CA ASP A 35 -11.56 1.82 13.45
C ASP A 35 -10.90 2.95 14.22
N THR A 36 -10.92 4.17 13.66
CA THR A 36 -10.38 5.37 14.32
C THR A 36 -11.16 5.72 15.58
N VAL A 37 -12.48 5.59 15.55
CA VAL A 37 -13.33 5.83 16.73
C VAL A 37 -13.12 4.73 17.77
N ALA A 38 -13.04 3.47 17.32
CA ALA A 38 -12.84 2.32 18.20
C ALA A 38 -11.49 2.33 18.92
N ALA A 39 -10.42 2.81 18.25
CA ALA A 39 -9.07 2.81 18.79
C ALA A 39 -8.87 3.77 19.97
N TYR A 40 -9.58 4.92 20.00
CA TYR A 40 -9.34 5.97 21.00
C TYR A 40 -10.54 6.28 21.92
N GLY A 41 -11.73 5.75 21.62
CA GLY A 41 -12.93 5.93 22.44
C GLY A 41 -13.42 7.39 22.55
N ASP A 42 -14.31 7.66 23.51
CA ASP A 42 -15.05 8.93 23.60
C ASP A 42 -14.22 10.14 24.11
N SER A 43 -12.98 9.92 24.58
CA SER A 43 -12.18 10.94 25.29
C SER A 43 -11.20 11.72 24.41
N SER A 44 -11.04 11.35 23.15
CA SER A 44 -10.11 11.98 22.20
C SER A 44 -10.86 12.61 21.04
N LEU A 45 -10.36 13.76 20.53
CA LEU A 45 -10.84 14.30 19.26
C LEU A 45 -10.32 13.43 18.12
N VAL A 46 -11.12 12.45 17.72
CA VAL A 46 -10.92 11.64 16.52
C VAL A 46 -11.86 12.07 15.42
N VAL A 47 -11.40 11.96 14.19
CA VAL A 47 -12.21 12.26 13.00
C VAL A 47 -12.26 11.00 12.15
N ASP A 48 -13.46 10.48 11.88
CA ASP A 48 -13.66 9.36 10.96
C ASP A 48 -14.55 9.82 9.81
N LEU A 49 -13.92 10.11 8.68
CA LEU A 49 -14.57 10.62 7.48
C LEU A 49 -14.98 9.46 6.57
N PRO A 50 -16.12 9.57 5.88
CA PRO A 50 -16.45 8.63 4.81
C PRO A 50 -15.46 8.79 3.64
N ALA A 51 -15.41 7.78 2.75
CA ALA A 51 -14.53 7.88 1.59
C ALA A 51 -15.10 8.82 0.52
N ILE A 52 -14.23 9.63 -0.09
CA ILE A 52 -14.56 10.43 -1.27
C ILE A 52 -14.54 9.51 -2.49
N THR A 53 -15.61 9.52 -3.29
CA THR A 53 -15.66 8.69 -4.50
C THR A 53 -15.33 9.52 -5.74
N ILE A 54 -14.33 9.07 -6.49
CA ILE A 54 -13.89 9.61 -7.78
C ILE A 54 -14.22 8.59 -8.87
N ASP A 55 -14.99 9.02 -9.85
CA ASP A 55 -15.41 8.22 -11.00
C ASP A 55 -14.65 8.64 -12.26
N TYR A 56 -13.99 7.69 -12.91
CA TYR A 56 -13.38 7.91 -14.23
C TYR A 56 -14.28 7.41 -15.35
N ASP A 57 -14.42 8.23 -16.39
CA ASP A 57 -15.05 7.81 -17.65
C ASP A 57 -14.06 7.06 -18.58
N ALA A 58 -14.54 6.67 -19.77
CA ALA A 58 -13.76 5.92 -20.76
C ALA A 58 -12.63 6.75 -21.39
N GLU A 59 -12.68 8.07 -21.25
CA GLU A 59 -11.70 9.04 -21.72
C GLU A 59 -10.69 9.42 -20.64
N GLY A 60 -10.90 8.97 -19.40
CA GLY A 60 -10.02 9.24 -18.25
C GLY A 60 -10.31 10.56 -17.54
N ASN A 61 -11.48 11.15 -17.75
CA ASN A 61 -11.91 12.33 -17.02
C ASN A 61 -12.52 11.94 -15.66
N PRO A 62 -12.03 12.54 -14.55
CA PRO A 62 -12.57 12.28 -13.24
C PRO A 62 -13.83 13.10 -12.94
N SER A 63 -14.76 12.53 -12.18
CA SER A 63 -15.92 13.20 -11.61
C SER A 63 -16.12 12.82 -10.14
N LEU A 64 -16.76 13.71 -9.36
CA LEU A 64 -17.14 13.50 -7.96
C LEU A 64 -18.65 13.62 -7.85
N GLY A 65 -19.33 12.53 -7.51
CA GLY A 65 -20.80 12.54 -7.41
C GLY A 65 -21.50 12.98 -8.70
N GLN A 66 -21.02 12.50 -9.86
CA GLN A 66 -21.48 12.86 -11.22
C GLN A 66 -21.13 14.29 -11.68
N MET A 67 -20.43 15.08 -10.87
CA MET A 67 -19.90 16.39 -11.27
C MET A 67 -18.48 16.25 -11.80
N PRO A 68 -18.19 16.62 -13.06
CA PRO A 68 -16.84 16.65 -13.57
C PRO A 68 -15.92 17.45 -12.65
N LEU A 69 -14.73 16.93 -12.33
CA LEU A 69 -13.77 17.68 -11.51
C LEU A 69 -13.32 18.98 -12.20
N ALA A 70 -13.37 19.02 -13.52
CA ALA A 70 -13.13 20.24 -14.30
C ALA A 70 -14.09 21.38 -13.94
N ASP A 71 -15.29 21.09 -13.44
CA ASP A 71 -16.27 22.11 -13.03
C ASP A 71 -16.00 22.62 -11.60
N LEU A 72 -15.03 22.04 -10.88
CA LEU A 72 -14.61 22.41 -9.52
C LEU A 72 -13.42 23.38 -9.51
N GLU A 73 -13.26 24.23 -10.53
CA GLU A 73 -12.11 25.14 -10.69
C GLU A 73 -11.85 26.07 -9.48
N SER A 74 -12.87 26.34 -8.68
CA SER A 74 -12.74 27.14 -7.44
C SER A 74 -12.05 26.39 -6.29
N LEU A 75 -11.97 25.06 -6.37
CA LEU A 75 -11.38 24.18 -5.35
C LEU A 75 -10.09 23.51 -5.83
N LEU A 76 -9.97 23.26 -7.14
CA LEU A 76 -8.85 22.53 -7.75
C LEU A 76 -8.13 23.42 -8.75
N THR A 77 -6.81 23.55 -8.60
CA THR A 77 -6.00 24.26 -9.60
C THR A 77 -5.88 23.43 -10.89
N PRO A 78 -5.67 24.06 -12.06
CA PRO A 78 -5.44 23.33 -13.31
C PRO A 78 -4.30 22.31 -13.23
N ALA A 79 -3.27 22.59 -12.44
CA ALA A 79 -2.16 21.67 -12.21
C ALA A 79 -2.57 20.42 -11.42
N VAL A 80 -3.49 20.55 -10.45
CA VAL A 80 -4.04 19.42 -9.70
C VAL A 80 -5.00 18.62 -10.59
N LEU A 81 -5.85 19.29 -11.37
CA LEU A 81 -6.74 18.62 -12.32
C LEU A 81 -5.96 17.79 -13.34
N ALA A 82 -4.89 18.34 -13.91
CA ALA A 82 -4.03 17.62 -14.85
C ALA A 82 -3.37 16.38 -14.25
N GLN A 83 -3.10 16.36 -12.95
CA GLN A 83 -2.56 15.19 -12.24
C GLN A 83 -3.64 14.13 -11.95
N LEU A 84 -4.91 14.54 -11.92
CA LEU A 84 -6.05 13.65 -11.69
C LEU A 84 -6.64 13.13 -12.99
N THR A 85 -6.39 13.73 -14.15
CA THR A 85 -6.82 13.15 -15.43
C THR A 85 -5.94 11.96 -15.80
N LEU A 86 -6.56 10.82 -16.09
CA LEU A 86 -5.86 9.63 -16.58
C LEU A 86 -5.86 9.61 -18.11
N THR A 87 -4.85 9.02 -18.72
CA THR A 87 -4.85 8.83 -20.17
C THR A 87 -5.80 7.69 -20.53
N LYS A 88 -6.31 7.74 -21.76
CA LYS A 88 -7.12 6.65 -22.32
C LYS A 88 -6.39 5.30 -22.24
N ASP A 89 -5.09 5.26 -22.52
CA ASP A 89 -4.29 4.02 -22.45
C ASP A 89 -4.29 3.42 -21.03
N VAL A 90 -4.25 4.26 -20.00
CA VAL A 90 -4.35 3.81 -18.60
C VAL A 90 -5.75 3.27 -18.32
N ILE A 91 -6.81 3.98 -18.74
CA ILE A 91 -8.20 3.50 -18.57
C ILE A 91 -8.41 2.17 -19.29
N ASP A 92 -7.93 2.04 -20.53
CA ASP A 92 -8.05 0.82 -21.32
C ASP A 92 -7.28 -0.33 -20.65
N THR A 93 -6.08 -0.07 -20.11
CA THR A 93 -5.28 -1.08 -19.37
C THR A 93 -5.98 -1.55 -18.10
N VAL A 94 -6.46 -0.61 -17.27
CA VAL A 94 -7.15 -0.90 -16.01
C VAL A 94 -8.48 -1.64 -16.27
N THR A 95 -9.22 -1.22 -17.29
CA THR A 95 -10.46 -1.88 -17.72
C THR A 95 -10.19 -3.28 -18.27
N ALA A 96 -9.15 -3.46 -19.09
CA ALA A 96 -8.76 -4.76 -19.63
C ALA A 96 -8.31 -5.74 -18.53
N ALA A 97 -7.67 -5.24 -17.48
CA ALA A 97 -7.35 -6.00 -16.27
C ALA A 97 -8.58 -6.24 -15.36
N ASN A 98 -9.78 -5.83 -15.78
CA ASN A 98 -11.02 -5.90 -15.01
C ASN A 98 -10.93 -5.25 -13.61
N ILE A 99 -10.11 -4.21 -13.48
CA ILE A 99 -10.03 -3.41 -12.26
C ILE A 99 -11.18 -2.39 -12.31
N GLN A 100 -12.17 -2.56 -11.45
CA GLN A 100 -13.37 -1.73 -11.41
C GLN A 100 -13.30 -0.66 -10.32
N HIS A 101 -12.56 -0.92 -9.24
CA HIS A 101 -12.36 0.07 -8.18
C HIS A 101 -11.08 -0.17 -7.37
N ILE A 102 -10.57 0.93 -6.83
CA ILE A 102 -9.46 0.97 -5.89
C ILE A 102 -9.92 1.78 -4.68
N GLN A 103 -9.71 1.27 -3.47
CA GLN A 103 -9.97 1.99 -2.24
C GLN A 103 -8.66 2.18 -1.50
N ILE A 104 -8.39 3.41 -1.09
CA ILE A 104 -7.23 3.75 -0.27
C ILE A 104 -7.80 4.43 0.97
N SER A 105 -7.60 3.83 2.12
CA SER A 105 -8.06 4.37 3.40
C SER A 105 -6.92 4.32 4.39
N ASN A 106 -6.84 5.30 5.29
CA ASN A 106 -5.93 5.21 6.42
C ASN A 106 -6.70 4.83 7.68
N ALA A 107 -6.10 3.97 8.49
CA ALA A 107 -6.59 3.51 9.78
C ALA A 107 -5.52 3.76 10.84
N PRO A 108 -5.88 3.72 12.13
CA PRO A 108 -4.91 3.95 13.22
C PRO A 108 -3.68 3.05 13.16
N SER A 109 -3.84 1.83 12.67
CA SER A 109 -2.79 0.80 12.60
C SER A 109 -2.16 0.64 11.21
N GLY A 110 -2.56 1.42 10.21
CA GLY A 110 -2.04 1.21 8.85
C GLY A 110 -2.83 1.86 7.73
N LEU A 111 -2.28 1.78 6.53
CA LEU A 111 -3.01 1.97 5.29
C LEU A 111 -3.77 0.69 4.95
N ILE A 112 -4.97 0.87 4.43
CA ILE A 112 -5.81 -0.18 3.88
C ILE A 112 -5.98 0.13 2.40
N ILE A 113 -5.44 -0.72 1.54
CA ILE A 113 -5.57 -0.57 0.09
C ILE A 113 -6.30 -1.79 -0.45
N LEU A 114 -7.44 -1.57 -1.09
CA LEU A 114 -8.22 -2.61 -1.75
C LEU A 114 -8.21 -2.35 -3.25
N VAL A 115 -8.06 -3.40 -4.03
CA VAL A 115 -8.33 -3.39 -5.47
C VAL A 115 -9.39 -4.44 -5.71
N ASN A 116 -10.51 -4.07 -6.34
CA ASN A 116 -11.62 -4.99 -6.56
C ASN A 116 -12.14 -5.65 -5.26
N GLY A 117 -12.02 -4.94 -4.14
CA GLY A 117 -12.56 -5.34 -2.85
C GLY A 117 -11.68 -6.29 -2.05
N GLU A 118 -10.50 -6.63 -2.56
CA GLU A 118 -9.50 -7.45 -1.87
C GLU A 118 -8.23 -6.63 -1.61
N ARG A 119 -7.56 -6.91 -0.50
CA ARG A 119 -6.40 -6.13 -0.06
C ARG A 119 -5.18 -6.37 -0.96
N ILE A 120 -4.35 -5.34 -1.13
CA ILE A 120 -3.00 -5.43 -1.70
C ILE A 120 -1.98 -4.91 -0.67
N PRO A 121 -0.67 -5.20 -0.83
CA PRO A 121 0.29 -4.94 0.24
C PRO A 121 0.29 -3.46 0.60
N SER A 122 0.21 -3.19 1.89
CA SER A 122 0.09 -1.83 2.42
C SER A 122 0.90 -1.68 3.70
N LEU A 123 1.11 -0.43 4.13
CA LEU A 123 1.88 -0.14 5.33
C LEU A 123 1.03 -0.38 6.57
N SER A 124 1.58 -1.08 7.56
CA SER A 124 1.04 -1.19 8.91
C SER A 124 2.03 -0.65 9.94
N TRP A 125 1.52 -0.15 11.05
CA TRP A 125 2.32 0.49 12.09
C TRP A 125 1.65 0.41 13.46
N ASP A 126 2.49 0.56 14.48
CA ASP A 126 2.09 0.91 15.84
C ASP A 126 2.76 2.24 16.23
N ASP A 127 2.52 2.69 17.47
CA ASP A 127 3.08 3.94 17.98
C ASP A 127 4.62 3.94 17.96
N ALA A 128 5.27 2.81 18.23
CA ALA A 128 6.72 2.70 18.26
C ALA A 128 7.32 2.81 16.85
N LYS A 129 6.72 2.13 15.87
CA LYS A 129 7.11 2.20 14.46
C LYS A 129 6.93 3.61 13.88
N LEU A 130 5.85 4.29 14.23
CA LEU A 130 5.64 5.69 13.83
C LEU A 130 6.64 6.63 14.49
N ALA A 131 6.98 6.43 15.76
CA ALA A 131 8.03 7.20 16.43
C ALA A 131 9.40 6.99 15.76
N ASN A 132 9.76 5.75 15.44
CA ASN A 132 10.99 5.43 14.72
C ASN A 132 11.02 6.08 13.33
N LEU A 133 9.90 6.07 12.60
CA LEU A 133 9.79 6.74 11.31
C LEU A 133 9.94 8.27 11.44
N ALA A 134 9.35 8.87 12.48
CA ALA A 134 9.49 10.30 12.74
C ALA A 134 10.96 10.69 13.01
N GLU A 135 11.66 9.90 13.84
CA GLU A 135 13.08 10.10 14.11
C GLU A 135 13.93 9.99 12.83
N LEU A 136 13.65 9.01 11.97
CA LEU A 136 14.32 8.87 10.68
C LEU A 136 14.07 10.08 9.77
N VAL A 137 12.81 10.52 9.66
CA VAL A 137 12.42 11.69 8.87
C VAL A 137 13.12 12.97 9.36
N ASP A 138 13.36 13.09 10.66
CA ASP A 138 14.12 14.20 11.22
C ASP A 138 15.63 14.08 10.96
N ALA A 139 16.20 12.88 11.06
CA ALA A 139 17.60 12.61 10.76
C ALA A 139 17.96 12.89 9.29
N MET A 140 17.05 12.58 8.36
CA MET A 140 17.20 12.91 6.93
C MET A 140 17.15 14.42 6.63
N GLY A 141 16.78 15.25 7.61
CA GLY A 141 16.87 16.70 7.53
C GLY A 141 15.94 17.34 6.48
N PRO A 142 16.39 18.37 5.75
CA PRO A 142 15.56 19.13 4.81
C PRO A 142 15.27 18.40 3.50
N ALA A 143 15.86 17.23 3.25
CA ALA A 143 15.60 16.42 2.07
C ALA A 143 14.19 15.80 2.09
N VAL A 144 13.57 15.66 3.27
CA VAL A 144 12.22 15.12 3.39
C VAL A 144 11.19 16.20 3.02
N PRO A 145 10.23 15.91 2.11
CA PRO A 145 9.17 16.84 1.76
C PRO A 145 8.39 17.33 3.01
N PRO A 146 8.14 18.65 3.17
CA PRO A 146 7.45 19.20 4.34
C PRO A 146 6.07 18.58 4.60
N VAL A 147 5.39 18.10 3.56
CA VAL A 147 4.10 17.43 3.66
C VAL A 147 4.18 16.15 4.48
N VAL A 148 5.27 15.39 4.40
CA VAL A 148 5.44 14.14 5.16
C VAL A 148 5.49 14.45 6.66
N LYS A 149 6.27 15.48 7.05
CA LYS A 149 6.36 15.95 8.44
C LYS A 149 5.03 16.48 8.98
N ALA A 150 4.23 17.12 8.13
CA ALA A 150 2.94 17.67 8.52
C ALA A 150 1.86 16.59 8.69
N VAL A 151 1.91 15.51 7.90
CA VAL A 151 0.87 14.47 7.87
C VAL A 151 1.11 13.39 8.93
N LEU A 152 2.37 13.06 9.24
CA LEU A 152 2.70 11.96 10.16
C LEU A 152 1.98 12.03 11.52
N PRO A 153 1.84 13.21 12.18
CA PRO A 153 1.13 13.31 13.47
C PRO A 153 -0.39 13.12 13.36
N LEU A 154 -0.95 13.19 12.15
CA LEU A 154 -2.40 13.12 11.90
C LEU A 154 -2.86 11.71 11.51
N ILE A 155 -1.93 10.85 11.05
CA ILE A 155 -2.25 9.60 10.35
C ILE A 155 -3.04 8.61 11.21
N THR A 156 -2.91 8.69 12.55
CA THR A 156 -3.61 7.81 13.49
C THR A 156 -4.95 8.37 13.97
N ASN A 157 -5.11 9.71 13.98
CA ASN A 157 -6.26 10.39 14.59
C ASN A 157 -7.34 10.79 13.58
N VAL A 158 -7.02 10.78 12.28
CA VAL A 158 -7.93 11.15 11.21
C VAL A 158 -8.11 9.95 10.29
N GLY A 159 -9.21 9.24 10.39
CA GLY A 159 -9.62 8.27 9.39
C GLY A 159 -10.19 8.96 8.16
N ALA A 160 -9.56 8.77 7.00
CA ALA A 160 -10.05 9.23 5.72
C ALA A 160 -9.86 8.14 4.66
N GLY A 161 -10.49 8.32 3.50
CA GLY A 161 -10.29 7.43 2.38
C GLY A 161 -10.75 8.01 1.06
N VAL A 162 -10.27 7.41 -0.02
CA VAL A 162 -10.68 7.69 -1.40
C VAL A 162 -11.06 6.37 -2.05
N VAL A 163 -12.18 6.38 -2.76
CA VAL A 163 -12.58 5.31 -3.66
C VAL A 163 -12.42 5.85 -5.08
N VAL A 164 -11.63 5.16 -5.88
CA VAL A 164 -11.53 5.39 -7.32
C VAL A 164 -12.33 4.31 -8.04
N ARG A 165 -13.19 4.69 -8.98
CA ARG A 165 -13.98 3.75 -9.79
C ARG A 165 -13.67 3.94 -11.28
N PHE A 166 -13.60 2.82 -11.99
CA PHE A 166 -13.28 2.76 -13.41
C PHE A 166 -14.44 2.18 -14.22
N PRO A 167 -14.46 2.38 -15.55
CA PRO A 167 -15.41 1.70 -16.42
C PRO A 167 -15.32 0.18 -16.29
N VAL A 168 -16.48 -0.48 -16.38
CA VAL A 168 -16.58 -1.94 -16.30
C VAL A 168 -16.32 -2.53 -17.69
N ALA A 169 -15.49 -3.56 -17.76
CA ALA A 169 -15.23 -4.27 -19.00
C ALA A 169 -16.52 -4.88 -19.59
N GLN A 170 -16.61 -4.92 -20.92
CA GLN A 170 -17.80 -5.45 -21.58
C GLN A 170 -18.05 -6.91 -21.20
N GLY A 171 -19.24 -7.19 -20.63
CA GLY A 171 -19.63 -8.54 -20.22
C GLY A 171 -19.06 -9.00 -18.88
N ALA A 172 -18.31 -8.15 -18.16
CA ALA A 172 -17.90 -8.43 -16.79
C ALA A 172 -19.04 -8.10 -15.80
N ASP A 173 -19.17 -8.93 -14.77
CA ASP A 173 -20.06 -8.65 -13.64
C ASP A 173 -19.46 -7.57 -12.72
N MET A 174 -20.32 -6.83 -12.03
CA MET A 174 -19.89 -5.86 -11.02
C MET A 174 -19.19 -6.55 -9.85
N ILE A 175 -17.97 -6.11 -9.52
CA ILE A 175 -17.22 -6.63 -8.38
C ILE A 175 -17.61 -5.86 -7.10
N PRO A 176 -17.95 -6.54 -5.99
CA PRO A 176 -18.25 -5.88 -4.72
C PRO A 176 -17.13 -4.96 -4.22
N MET A 177 -17.51 -3.92 -3.48
CA MET A 177 -16.54 -3.00 -2.85
C MET A 177 -15.69 -3.68 -1.78
N VAL A 178 -16.18 -4.75 -1.17
CA VAL A 178 -15.41 -5.55 -0.21
C VAL A 178 -15.73 -7.01 -0.52
N VAL A 179 -14.69 -7.82 -0.70
CA VAL A 179 -14.78 -9.26 -0.85
C VAL A 179 -14.31 -9.89 0.46
N ALA A 180 -15.16 -10.71 1.05
CA ALA A 180 -14.88 -11.38 2.32
C ALA A 180 -15.38 -12.83 2.27
N GLY A 181 -14.91 -13.64 3.22
CA GLY A 181 -15.27 -15.06 3.34
C GLY A 181 -14.31 -15.98 2.60
N ASP A 182 -14.72 -17.23 2.44
CA ASP A 182 -13.85 -18.35 2.04
C ASP A 182 -13.28 -18.22 0.62
N THR A 183 -13.87 -17.37 -0.23
CA THR A 183 -13.40 -17.11 -1.59
C THR A 183 -12.39 -15.97 -1.68
N SER A 184 -12.15 -15.22 -0.59
CA SER A 184 -11.21 -14.09 -0.59
C SER A 184 -9.75 -14.55 -0.71
N ALA A 185 -8.90 -13.68 -1.26
CA ALA A 185 -7.45 -13.86 -1.32
C ALA A 185 -6.85 -14.14 0.06
N ALA A 186 -7.37 -13.50 1.11
CA ALA A 186 -6.99 -13.76 2.50
C ALA A 186 -7.22 -15.21 2.91
N ALA A 187 -8.43 -15.73 2.69
CA ALA A 187 -8.78 -17.10 3.04
C ALA A 187 -7.96 -18.11 2.23
N GLN A 188 -7.74 -17.84 0.95
CA GLN A 188 -6.92 -18.69 0.08
C GLN A 188 -5.46 -18.72 0.51
N ALA A 189 -4.85 -17.57 0.79
CA ALA A 189 -3.47 -17.46 1.25
C ALA A 189 -3.26 -18.19 2.58
N GLN A 190 -4.19 -18.04 3.53
CA GLN A 190 -4.15 -18.75 4.80
C GLN A 190 -4.22 -20.27 4.61
N ALA A 191 -5.10 -20.76 3.73
CA ALA A 191 -5.22 -22.19 3.43
C ALA A 191 -3.95 -22.75 2.76
N GLN A 192 -3.34 -22.00 1.84
CA GLN A 192 -2.10 -22.38 1.17
C GLN A 192 -0.91 -22.42 2.15
N ALA A 193 -0.75 -21.40 2.97
CA ALA A 193 0.31 -21.34 3.98
C ALA A 193 0.17 -22.48 5.01
N ALA A 194 -1.05 -22.77 5.47
CA ALA A 194 -1.32 -23.89 6.37
C ALA A 194 -0.97 -25.24 5.73
N SER A 195 -1.38 -25.45 4.48
CA SER A 195 -1.09 -26.69 3.74
C SER A 195 0.41 -26.89 3.55
N PHE A 196 1.15 -25.83 3.23
CA PHE A 196 2.60 -25.89 3.08
C PHE A 196 3.29 -26.26 4.40
N LEU A 197 2.93 -25.60 5.51
CA LEU A 197 3.50 -25.89 6.83
C LEU A 197 3.20 -27.32 7.30
N ASP A 198 2.00 -27.84 7.01
CA ASP A 198 1.63 -29.22 7.30
C ASP A 198 2.48 -30.22 6.48
N GLU A 199 2.83 -29.88 5.23
CA GLU A 199 3.66 -30.72 4.37
C GLU A 199 5.12 -30.80 4.86
N ILE A 200 5.71 -29.65 5.23
CA ILE A 200 7.12 -29.60 5.62
C ILE A 200 7.35 -29.88 7.12
N GLY A 201 6.32 -29.71 7.97
CA GLY A 201 6.35 -30.04 9.40
C GLY A 201 7.18 -29.10 10.28
N TYR A 202 7.74 -28.02 9.74
CA TYR A 202 8.47 -26.98 10.48
C TYR A 202 8.40 -25.64 9.75
N ARG A 203 8.70 -24.54 10.45
CA ARG A 203 8.83 -23.21 9.86
C ARG A 203 10.29 -22.98 9.43
N PRO A 204 10.61 -22.75 8.14
CA PRO A 204 11.97 -22.47 7.72
C PRO A 204 12.45 -21.15 8.32
N VAL A 205 13.67 -21.13 8.86
CA VAL A 205 14.31 -19.93 9.41
C VAL A 205 15.66 -19.74 8.73
N ILE A 206 15.90 -18.57 8.14
CA ILE A 206 17.10 -18.25 7.38
C ILE A 206 17.70 -16.94 7.90
N HIS A 207 18.97 -16.96 8.29
CA HIS A 207 19.70 -15.77 8.72
C HIS A 207 20.91 -15.52 7.81
N ILE A 208 20.94 -14.36 7.16
CA ILE A 208 21.98 -13.98 6.20
C ILE A 208 22.67 -12.70 6.71
N PRO A 209 23.88 -12.79 7.27
CA PRO A 209 24.67 -11.60 7.58
C PRO A 209 25.41 -11.13 6.32
N VAL A 210 25.18 -9.88 5.93
CA VAL A 210 25.86 -9.18 4.83
C VAL A 210 26.72 -8.08 5.44
N TYR A 211 27.99 -8.05 5.08
CA TYR A 211 28.92 -7.00 5.51
C TYR A 211 29.36 -6.21 4.29
N TYR A 212 29.07 -4.91 4.27
CA TYR A 212 29.63 -3.99 3.29
C TYR A 212 30.94 -3.39 3.79
N ASP A 213 31.84 -3.08 2.87
CA ASP A 213 32.99 -2.21 3.11
C ASP A 213 32.76 -0.78 2.60
N ALA A 214 33.78 0.07 2.73
CA ALA A 214 33.71 1.48 2.34
C ALA A 214 33.63 1.69 0.82
N ASP A 215 34.09 0.71 0.04
CA ASP A 215 34.05 0.75 -1.43
C ASP A 215 32.70 0.24 -1.96
N GLY A 216 31.85 -0.32 -1.08
CA GLY A 216 30.53 -0.83 -1.40
C GLY A 216 30.52 -2.29 -1.89
N ASP A 217 31.65 -2.98 -1.76
CA ASP A 217 31.73 -4.43 -1.92
C ASP A 217 31.12 -5.10 -0.68
N TRP A 218 30.60 -6.32 -0.86
CA TRP A 218 29.93 -7.05 0.22
C TRP A 218 30.43 -8.48 0.35
N THR A 219 30.29 -9.01 1.57
CA THR A 219 30.52 -10.43 1.86
C THR A 219 29.38 -11.03 2.67
N VAL A 220 29.14 -12.32 2.45
CA VAL A 220 28.27 -13.17 3.29
C VAL A 220 29.10 -14.34 3.76
N GLN A 221 29.25 -14.50 5.08
CA GLN A 221 30.11 -15.53 5.69
C GLN A 221 31.56 -15.49 5.13
N GLY A 222 32.06 -14.30 4.82
CA GLY A 222 33.40 -14.08 4.26
C GLY A 222 33.53 -14.38 2.76
N MET A 223 32.46 -14.80 2.08
CA MET A 223 32.44 -15.02 0.64
C MET A 223 31.98 -13.77 -0.11
N THR A 224 32.73 -13.42 -1.17
CA THR A 224 32.47 -12.30 -2.09
C THR A 224 31.37 -12.63 -3.10
N ASP A 225 30.87 -11.61 -3.80
CA ASP A 225 29.89 -11.76 -4.88
C ASP A 225 30.38 -12.68 -6.02
N ALA A 226 31.67 -12.62 -6.37
CA ALA A 226 32.29 -13.47 -7.38
C ALA A 226 32.31 -14.95 -6.96
N GLU A 227 32.58 -15.24 -5.69
CA GLU A 227 32.54 -16.59 -5.15
C GLU A 227 31.10 -17.13 -5.09
N TRP A 228 30.14 -16.29 -4.67
CA TRP A 228 28.71 -16.64 -4.72
C TRP A 228 28.21 -16.90 -6.14
N GLN A 229 28.65 -16.11 -7.11
CA GLN A 229 28.33 -16.33 -8.52
C GLN A 229 28.93 -17.65 -9.03
N ALA A 230 30.17 -17.98 -8.63
CA ALA A 230 30.77 -19.26 -9.00
C ALA A 230 30.02 -20.46 -8.42
N LEU A 231 29.44 -20.32 -7.22
CA LEU A 231 28.67 -21.38 -6.55
C LEU A 231 27.24 -21.55 -7.10
N THR A 232 26.57 -20.43 -7.37
CA THR A 232 25.13 -20.42 -7.71
C THR A 232 24.85 -20.22 -9.19
N GLY A 233 25.82 -19.71 -9.95
CA GLY A 233 25.64 -19.22 -11.32
C GLY A 233 24.94 -17.87 -11.41
N VAL A 234 24.54 -17.26 -10.29
CA VAL A 234 23.78 -16.00 -10.26
C VAL A 234 24.72 -14.79 -10.12
N PRO A 235 24.65 -13.78 -11.01
CA PRO A 235 25.51 -12.61 -10.93
C PRO A 235 25.02 -11.63 -9.87
N PHE A 236 25.51 -11.76 -8.64
CA PHE A 236 25.12 -10.89 -7.53
C PHE A 236 25.86 -9.54 -7.46
N GLY A 237 26.70 -9.21 -8.45
CA GLY A 237 27.42 -7.93 -8.50
C GLY A 237 26.49 -6.71 -8.53
N ALA A 238 25.24 -6.87 -8.94
CA ALA A 238 24.21 -5.82 -8.89
C ALA A 238 23.81 -5.43 -7.46
N LEU A 239 24.20 -6.20 -6.44
CA LEU A 239 23.95 -5.89 -5.04
C LEU A 239 25.01 -4.97 -4.43
N ARG A 240 26.12 -4.69 -5.13
CA ARG A 240 27.13 -3.73 -4.65
C ARG A 240 26.50 -2.35 -4.49
N LEU A 241 26.81 -1.68 -3.39
CA LEU A 241 26.35 -0.32 -3.12
C LEU A 241 27.38 0.69 -3.63
N SER A 242 26.94 1.92 -3.92
CA SER A 242 27.91 2.99 -4.20
C SER A 242 28.53 3.48 -2.89
N ALA A 243 29.76 3.97 -2.95
CA ALA A 243 30.41 4.64 -1.81
C ALA A 243 29.56 5.81 -1.27
N GLU A 244 28.79 6.48 -2.12
CA GLU A 244 27.85 7.53 -1.72
C GLU A 244 26.72 7.01 -0.82
N ILE A 245 26.17 5.82 -1.12
CA ILE A 245 25.15 5.18 -0.26
C ILE A 245 25.78 4.76 1.07
N ILE A 246 26.99 4.19 1.04
CA ILE A 246 27.70 3.80 2.27
C ILE A 246 27.95 5.03 3.15
N GLN A 247 28.49 6.11 2.57
CA GLN A 247 28.74 7.36 3.29
C GLN A 247 27.42 7.97 3.80
N GLY A 248 26.36 7.96 3.00
CA GLY A 248 25.05 8.47 3.41
C GLY A 248 24.46 7.69 4.60
N ALA A 249 24.67 6.37 4.64
CA ALA A 249 24.28 5.55 5.79
C ALA A 249 25.11 5.93 7.04
N GLN A 250 26.43 6.07 6.90
CA GLN A 250 27.32 6.47 8.00
C GLN A 250 26.98 7.87 8.54
N ASP A 251 26.77 8.85 7.65
CA ASP A 251 26.40 10.22 8.00
C ASP A 251 25.06 10.28 8.74
N ALA A 252 24.12 9.38 8.39
CA ALA A 252 22.86 9.20 9.09
C ALA A 252 22.98 8.39 10.39
N GLY A 253 24.19 7.95 10.76
CA GLY A 253 24.45 7.12 11.93
C GLY A 253 23.93 5.68 11.82
N ILE A 254 23.65 5.21 10.60
CA ILE A 254 23.15 3.87 10.30
C ILE A 254 24.33 2.91 10.22
N SER A 255 24.44 2.03 11.21
CA SER A 255 25.45 0.97 11.28
C SER A 255 24.91 -0.39 10.85
N GLN A 256 23.59 -0.57 10.97
CA GLN A 256 22.91 -1.81 10.63
C GLN A 256 21.54 -1.55 9.99
N VAL A 257 21.24 -2.30 8.94
CA VAL A 257 19.90 -2.42 8.36
C VAL A 257 19.49 -3.88 8.47
N THR A 258 18.34 -4.14 9.10
CA THR A 258 17.74 -5.46 9.14
C THR A 258 16.54 -5.49 8.22
N ILE A 259 16.53 -6.40 7.24
CA ILE A 259 15.36 -6.70 6.42
C ILE A 259 14.88 -8.08 6.81
N ARG A 260 13.65 -8.18 7.30
CA ARG A 260 13.06 -9.44 7.73
C ARG A 260 11.76 -9.69 6.98
N THR A 261 11.53 -10.92 6.56
CA THR A 261 10.25 -11.36 6.02
C THR A 261 9.70 -12.48 6.89
N ASP A 262 8.39 -12.46 7.13
CA ASP A 262 7.68 -13.53 7.82
C ASP A 262 6.23 -13.66 7.28
N ALA A 263 5.35 -14.30 8.05
CA ALA A 263 3.94 -14.44 7.69
C ALA A 263 3.15 -13.13 7.71
N GLU A 264 3.61 -12.11 8.45
CA GLU A 264 2.94 -10.82 8.53
C GLU A 264 3.34 -9.90 7.37
N GLY A 265 4.62 -9.90 6.98
CA GLY A 265 5.08 -8.99 5.92
C GLY A 265 6.58 -8.86 5.75
N ILE A 266 6.97 -7.73 5.16
CA ILE A 266 8.34 -7.23 5.12
C ILE A 266 8.54 -6.20 6.22
N HIS A 267 9.54 -6.43 7.05
CA HIS A 267 9.97 -5.56 8.13
C HIS A 267 11.33 -5.00 7.79
N VAL A 268 11.49 -3.69 8.00
CA VAL A 268 12.78 -3.00 7.87
C VAL A 268 13.09 -2.35 9.20
N ALA A 269 14.31 -2.55 9.70
CA ALA A 269 14.80 -1.87 10.88
C ALA A 269 16.14 -1.18 10.60
N LEU A 270 16.34 0.00 11.18
CA LEU A 270 17.60 0.74 11.14
C LEU A 270 18.16 0.80 12.56
N ASN A 271 19.35 0.25 12.80
CA ASN A 271 19.93 0.13 14.14
C ASN A 271 18.92 -0.43 15.17
N ASP A 272 18.29 -1.56 14.83
CA ASP A 272 17.24 -2.25 15.62
C ASP A 272 15.93 -1.47 15.84
N LYS A 273 15.76 -0.30 15.21
CA LYS A 273 14.50 0.45 15.22
C LYS A 273 13.64 0.05 14.03
N GLU A 274 12.64 -0.78 14.28
CA GLU A 274 11.70 -1.22 13.25
C GLU A 274 10.83 -0.06 12.74
N LEU A 275 10.73 0.04 11.41
CA LEU A 275 9.90 0.99 10.69
C LEU A 275 8.52 0.37 10.40
N PRO A 276 7.54 1.14 9.85
CA PRO A 276 6.29 0.56 9.38
C PRO A 276 6.51 -0.66 8.47
N THR A 277 5.68 -1.68 8.67
CA THR A 277 5.78 -2.98 8.00
C THR A 277 4.99 -2.93 6.69
N LEU A 278 5.53 -3.50 5.61
CA LEU A 278 4.73 -3.76 4.42
C LEU A 278 4.01 -5.11 4.62
N GLY A 279 2.73 -5.06 4.94
CA GLY A 279 1.93 -6.23 5.27
C GLY A 279 1.53 -7.06 4.05
N TRP A 280 1.54 -8.39 4.21
CA TRP A 280 0.98 -9.34 3.24
C TRP A 280 0.28 -10.55 3.85
N GLY A 281 0.12 -10.59 5.17
CA GLY A 281 -0.41 -11.74 5.90
C GLY A 281 -1.90 -12.01 5.71
N GLU A 282 -2.66 -11.08 5.12
CA GLU A 282 -4.07 -11.20 4.79
C GLU A 282 -4.28 -11.49 3.29
N GLY A 283 -3.34 -12.20 2.67
CA GLY A 283 -3.40 -12.60 1.26
C GLY A 283 -3.14 -11.47 0.27
N GLU A 284 -2.60 -10.35 0.75
CA GLU A 284 -2.38 -9.19 -0.10
C GLU A 284 -1.39 -9.46 -1.22
N LEU A 285 -0.31 -10.19 -0.93
CA LEU A 285 0.69 -10.53 -1.93
C LEU A 285 0.11 -11.46 -3.00
N ASN A 286 -0.72 -12.44 -2.62
CA ASN A 286 -1.41 -13.32 -3.57
C ASN A 286 -2.32 -12.52 -4.51
N HIS A 287 -3.09 -11.58 -3.94
CA HIS A 287 -3.96 -10.71 -4.74
C HIS A 287 -3.17 -9.81 -5.67
N ALA A 288 -2.13 -9.14 -5.17
CA ALA A 288 -1.29 -8.26 -5.97
C ALA A 288 -0.60 -9.01 -7.12
N LEU A 289 -0.10 -10.22 -6.88
CA LEU A 289 0.48 -11.07 -7.93
C LEU A 289 -0.57 -11.50 -8.96
N THR A 290 -1.78 -11.85 -8.51
CA THR A 290 -2.91 -12.18 -9.39
C THR A 290 -3.24 -11.01 -10.32
N LEU A 291 -3.37 -9.80 -9.77
CA LEU A 291 -3.60 -8.58 -10.55
C LEU A 291 -2.45 -8.29 -11.52
N ALA A 292 -1.21 -8.53 -11.10
CA ALA A 292 -0.04 -8.28 -11.93
C ALA A 292 0.05 -9.26 -13.11
N LEU A 293 -0.32 -10.53 -12.90
CA LEU A 293 -0.45 -11.53 -13.97
C LEU A 293 -1.60 -11.20 -14.92
N GLN A 294 -2.77 -10.83 -14.39
CA GLN A 294 -3.96 -10.48 -15.17
C GLN A 294 -3.76 -9.22 -16.03
N SER A 295 -3.06 -8.23 -15.50
CA SER A 295 -2.77 -6.99 -16.23
C SER A 295 -1.63 -7.13 -17.25
N GLY A 296 -0.97 -8.28 -17.32
CA GLY A 296 0.19 -8.50 -18.19
C GLY A 296 1.42 -7.70 -17.77
N MET A 297 1.44 -7.11 -16.58
CA MET A 297 2.62 -6.44 -16.00
C MET A 297 3.76 -7.43 -15.74
N VAL A 298 3.41 -8.69 -15.49
CA VAL A 298 4.37 -9.78 -15.29
C VAL A 298 4.49 -10.54 -16.62
N GLY A 299 5.57 -10.28 -17.35
CA GLY A 299 5.77 -10.83 -18.70
C GLY A 299 7.02 -10.35 -19.46
N GLY A 300 7.82 -9.47 -18.85
CA GLY A 300 9.04 -8.95 -19.46
C GLY A 300 10.22 -9.93 -19.32
N GLY A 301 11.06 -10.04 -20.35
CA GLY A 301 12.29 -10.84 -20.30
C GLY A 301 12.17 -12.30 -20.75
N GLY A 302 11.06 -12.69 -21.38
CA GLY A 302 10.88 -14.02 -21.99
C GLY A 302 10.21 -15.08 -21.10
N LEU A 303 9.66 -14.67 -19.95
CA LEU A 303 8.79 -15.49 -19.12
C LEU A 303 7.38 -14.90 -19.19
N ASP A 304 6.42 -15.65 -19.72
CA ASP A 304 5.01 -15.24 -19.75
C ASP A 304 4.27 -15.61 -18.45
N ALA A 305 3.06 -15.07 -18.29
CA ALA A 305 2.22 -15.32 -17.12
C ALA A 305 1.91 -16.81 -16.92
N GLU A 306 1.77 -17.58 -18.01
CA GLU A 306 1.54 -19.04 -17.96
C GLU A 306 2.73 -19.79 -17.37
N THR A 307 3.95 -19.33 -17.64
CA THR A 307 5.17 -19.91 -17.07
C THR A 307 5.38 -19.50 -15.62
N LEU A 308 5.00 -18.27 -15.25
CA LEU A 308 5.24 -17.73 -13.91
C LEU A 308 4.22 -18.18 -12.87
N ALA A 309 2.96 -18.36 -13.24
CA ALA A 309 1.90 -18.82 -12.33
C ALA A 309 2.28 -20.07 -11.52
N PRO A 310 2.73 -21.20 -12.13
CA PRO A 310 3.07 -22.40 -11.35
C PRO A 310 4.31 -22.22 -10.45
N ILE A 311 5.25 -21.35 -10.85
CA ILE A 311 6.42 -21.01 -10.03
C ILE A 311 5.97 -20.24 -8.79
N LEU A 312 5.08 -19.27 -8.97
CA LEU A 312 4.50 -18.50 -7.87
C LEU A 312 3.67 -19.40 -6.96
N ASP A 313 2.81 -20.26 -7.49
CA ASP A 313 2.02 -21.20 -6.68
C ASP A 313 2.89 -22.12 -5.82
N THR A 314 4.08 -22.48 -6.32
CA THR A 314 5.02 -23.35 -5.59
C THR A 314 5.83 -22.58 -4.55
N LEU A 315 6.36 -21.40 -4.92
CA LEU A 315 7.33 -20.68 -4.09
C LEU A 315 6.67 -19.69 -3.12
N LEU A 316 5.52 -19.13 -3.48
CA LEU A 316 4.86 -18.10 -2.69
C LEU A 316 4.48 -18.61 -1.29
N PRO A 317 3.89 -19.82 -1.11
CA PRO A 317 3.63 -20.34 0.22
C PRO A 317 4.90 -20.52 1.04
N ALA A 318 6.00 -20.96 0.41
CA ALA A 318 7.29 -21.09 1.07
C ALA A 318 7.83 -19.72 1.53
N ILE A 319 7.74 -18.69 0.70
CA ILE A 319 8.17 -17.32 1.03
C ILE A 319 7.33 -16.76 2.17
N GLN A 320 6.01 -16.87 2.10
CA GLN A 320 5.07 -16.35 3.10
C GLN A 320 5.09 -17.11 4.43
N SER A 321 5.64 -18.32 4.45
CA SER A 321 5.73 -19.14 5.65
C SER A 321 7.15 -19.27 6.22
N SER A 322 8.15 -18.67 5.57
CA SER A 322 9.54 -18.68 6.03
C SER A 322 9.88 -17.39 6.76
N ASP A 323 10.66 -17.54 7.84
CA ASP A 323 11.24 -16.41 8.54
C ASP A 323 12.64 -16.16 7.96
N VAL A 324 12.78 -15.13 7.12
CA VAL A 324 14.08 -14.77 6.52
C VAL A 324 14.53 -13.47 7.14
N THR A 325 15.77 -13.43 7.63
CA THR A 325 16.39 -12.21 8.17
C THR A 325 17.70 -11.94 7.44
N LEU A 326 17.79 -10.79 6.80
CA LEU A 326 18.99 -10.20 6.25
C LEU A 326 19.51 -9.13 7.21
N ASN A 327 20.69 -9.34 7.78
CA ASN A 327 21.36 -8.34 8.62
C ASN A 327 22.48 -7.71 7.80
N VAL A 328 22.27 -6.47 7.36
CA VAL A 328 23.24 -5.69 6.60
C VAL A 328 24.03 -4.82 7.56
N HIS A 329 25.35 -4.99 7.58
CA HIS A 329 26.27 -4.22 8.39
C HIS A 329 27.05 -3.25 7.51
N PHE A 330 27.05 -1.98 7.91
CA PHE A 330 27.86 -0.94 7.30
C PHE A 330 29.16 -0.77 8.09
N PRO A 331 30.25 -0.33 7.44
CA PRO A 331 31.49 -0.04 8.14
C PRO A 331 31.26 1.09 9.15
N THR A 332 31.76 0.94 10.37
CA THR A 332 31.79 2.02 11.37
C THR A 332 33.11 2.79 11.24
N GLU A 333 33.07 4.12 11.35
CA GLU A 333 34.29 4.95 11.42
C GLU A 333 35.20 4.60 12.62
#